data_AF-A0AAV7ICV5-F1
#
_entry.id   AF-A0AAV7ICV5-F1
#
_cell.length_a   1.000
_cell.length_b   1.000
_cell.length_c   1.000
_cell.angle_alpha   90.00
_cell.angle_beta   90.00
_cell.angle_gamma   90.00
#
_symmetry.space_group_name_H-M   'P 1'
#
loop_
_entity.id
_entity.type
_entity.pdbx_description
1 polymer ?
#
loop_
_entity_poly.entity_id
_entity_poly.type
_entity_poly.pdbx_seq_one_letter_code
_entity_poly.pdbx_strand_id
1 'polypeptide(L)'
;MSMTFFDKLKNPDNNIIYSTGNIRQKFDDFIDGILVSDNLRAMLLDEESNEYNLYTQDERNEFIFKLFQLLVIGGEYCQYENDLDNYLDLTKSLYKDFVR
;
A
#
# COMPACT_ATOMS: atom_id res chain seq x y z
N MET A 1 -14.59 -14.22 1.96
CA MET A 1 -13.53 -13.73 2.86
C MET A 1 -13.75 -12.25 3.07
N SER A 2 -14.09 -11.85 4.29
CA SER A 2 -14.16 -10.43 4.64
C SER A 2 -12.71 -9.93 4.75
N MET A 3 -12.30 -9.02 3.86
CA MET A 3 -10.92 -8.51 3.81
C MET A 3 -10.77 -7.28 4.70
N THR A 4 -11.07 -7.42 5.98
CA THR A 4 -10.93 -6.35 6.97
C THR A 4 -9.48 -5.90 7.16
N PHE A 5 -8.52 -6.69 6.69
CA PHE A 5 -7.08 -6.42 6.76
C PHE A 5 -6.68 -5.08 6.14
N PHE A 6 -7.33 -4.66 5.05
CA PHE A 6 -7.04 -3.41 4.35
C PHE A 6 -7.99 -2.27 4.69
N ASP A 7 -8.97 -2.47 5.59
CA ASP A 7 -9.94 -1.42 5.95
C ASP A 7 -9.25 -0.21 6.59
N LYS A 8 -8.12 -0.43 7.29
CA LYS A 8 -7.30 0.67 7.82
C LYS A 8 -6.76 1.60 6.75
N LEU A 9 -6.45 1.11 5.54
CA LEU A 9 -6.01 1.98 4.43
C LEU A 9 -7.15 2.86 3.91
N LYS A 10 -8.39 2.41 4.06
CA LYS A 10 -9.60 3.12 3.63
C LYS A 10 -10.07 4.18 4.62
N ASN A 11 -9.50 4.24 5.82
CA ASN A 11 -9.81 5.31 6.78
C ASN A 11 -8.99 6.56 6.45
N PRO A 12 -9.61 7.69 6.04
CA PRO A 12 -8.90 8.93 5.73
C PRO A 12 -8.08 9.49 6.92
N ASP A 13 -8.45 9.16 8.16
CA ASP A 13 -7.73 9.60 9.36
C ASP A 13 -6.33 8.99 9.47
N ASN A 14 -6.08 7.87 8.78
CA ASN A 14 -4.77 7.22 8.73
C ASN A 14 -3.82 7.85 7.69
N ASN A 15 -4.22 8.94 7.04
CA ASN A 15 -3.43 9.74 6.09
C ASN A 15 -2.89 8.97 4.85
N ILE A 16 -3.41 7.78 4.54
CA ILE A 16 -3.05 7.05 3.31
C ILE A 16 -3.81 7.57 2.10
N ILE A 17 -5.09 7.86 2.27
CA ILE A 17 -5.98 8.35 1.20
C ILE A 17 -6.66 9.67 1.60
N TYR A 18 -7.13 10.39 0.61
CA TYR A 18 -8.13 11.43 0.80
C TYR A 18 -9.52 10.82 1.01
N SER A 19 -10.48 11.63 1.46
CA SER A 19 -11.90 11.23 1.56
C SER A 19 -12.52 10.80 0.22
N THR A 20 -11.87 11.11 -0.90
CA THR A 20 -12.28 10.70 -2.25
C THR A 20 -11.84 9.28 -2.63
N GLY A 21 -11.02 8.60 -1.81
CA GLY A 21 -10.44 7.29 -2.15
C GLY A 21 -9.05 7.35 -2.81
N ASN A 22 -8.67 8.52 -3.33
CA ASN A 22 -7.37 8.70 -3.97
C ASN A 22 -6.22 8.71 -2.95
N ILE A 23 -5.09 8.13 -3.31
CA ILE A 23 -3.88 8.05 -2.48
C ILE A 23 -3.32 9.46 -2.24
N ARG A 24 -3.01 9.75 -0.99
CA ARG A 24 -2.49 11.05 -0.56
C ARG A 24 -1.04 11.22 -1.02
N GLN A 25 -0.81 12.25 -1.83
CA GLN A 25 0.52 12.60 -2.33
C GLN A 25 1.35 13.29 -1.23
N LYS A 26 2.68 13.15 -1.30
CA LYS A 26 3.67 13.84 -0.45
C LYS A 26 4.78 14.43 -1.32
N PHE A 27 5.73 15.11 -0.69
CA PHE A 27 6.95 15.52 -1.37
C PHE A 27 7.75 14.29 -1.80
N ASP A 28 8.32 14.39 -3.00
CA ASP A 28 9.16 13.36 -3.58
C ASP A 28 10.37 13.07 -2.70
N ASP A 29 10.58 11.80 -2.43
CA ASP A 29 11.74 11.26 -1.74
C ASP A 29 12.29 10.05 -2.47
N PHE A 30 13.54 9.69 -2.22
CA PHE A 30 14.18 8.50 -2.79
C PHE A 30 14.61 7.55 -1.67
N ILE A 31 13.89 6.44 -1.55
CA ILE A 31 14.17 5.40 -0.56
C ILE A 31 14.61 4.16 -1.32
N ASP A 32 15.83 3.69 -1.05
CA ASP A 32 16.44 2.54 -1.72
C ASP A 32 16.39 2.61 -3.26
N GLY A 33 16.52 3.83 -3.82
CA GLY A 33 16.47 4.07 -5.26
C GLY A 33 15.06 4.11 -5.86
N ILE A 34 14.02 4.02 -5.03
CA ILE A 34 12.61 4.10 -5.43
C ILE A 34 12.10 5.50 -5.15
N LEU A 35 11.49 6.12 -6.17
CA LEU A 35 10.79 7.39 -6.01
C LEU A 35 9.52 7.15 -5.17
N VAL A 36 9.42 7.85 -4.05
CA VAL A 36 8.29 7.83 -3.12
C VAL A 36 7.62 9.20 -3.13
N SER A 37 6.49 9.30 -3.82
CA SER A 37 5.72 10.55 -3.98
C SER A 37 4.37 10.52 -3.28
N ASP A 38 4.07 9.45 -2.53
CA ASP A 38 2.80 9.32 -1.80
C ASP A 38 2.97 8.61 -0.46
N ASN A 39 1.97 8.79 0.40
CA ASN A 39 1.95 8.25 1.75
C ASN A 39 1.79 6.73 1.79
N LEU A 40 1.22 6.11 0.74
CA LEU A 40 1.08 4.66 0.68
C LEU A 40 2.44 3.99 0.49
N ARG A 41 3.25 4.48 -0.45
CA ARG A 41 4.62 4.02 -0.68
C ARG A 41 5.52 4.34 0.51
N ALA A 42 5.35 5.51 1.14
CA ALA A 42 6.07 5.84 2.36
C ALA A 42 5.75 4.84 3.48
N MET A 43 4.47 4.54 3.73
CA MET A 43 4.07 3.54 4.74
C MET A 43 4.70 2.16 4.49
N LEU A 44 4.94 1.79 3.24
CA LEU A 44 5.53 0.49 2.88
C LEU A 44 7.06 0.44 3.04
N LEU A 45 7.76 1.56 2.81
CA LEU A 45 9.21 1.60 2.61
C LEU A 45 9.97 2.44 3.65
N ASP A 46 9.34 3.49 4.17
CA ASP A 46 9.94 4.50 5.03
C ASP A 46 9.70 4.19 6.50
N GLU A 47 10.69 3.62 7.19
CA GLU A 47 10.58 3.27 8.61
C GLU A 47 10.40 4.49 9.53
N GLU A 48 10.77 5.68 9.05
CA GLU A 48 10.64 6.94 9.78
C GLU A 48 9.30 7.63 9.49
N SER A 49 8.50 7.14 8.53
CA SER A 49 7.18 7.69 8.25
C SER A 49 6.21 7.46 9.40
N ASN A 50 5.35 8.44 9.65
CA ASN A 50 4.31 8.34 10.68
C ASN A 50 3.37 7.16 10.41
N GLU A 51 3.14 6.87 9.13
CA GLU A 51 2.23 5.84 8.66
C GLU A 51 2.84 4.43 8.67
N TYR A 52 4.17 4.25 8.80
CA TYR A 52 4.85 2.95 8.75
C TYR A 52 4.23 1.90 9.68
N ASN A 53 3.90 2.33 10.90
CA ASN A 53 3.35 1.48 11.96
C ASN A 53 1.83 1.28 11.87
N LEU A 54 1.19 1.72 10.78
CA LEU A 54 -0.23 1.43 10.51
C LEU A 54 -0.50 -0.08 10.42
N TYR A 55 0.52 -0.84 9.99
CA TYR A 55 0.57 -2.29 10.10
C TYR A 55 1.63 -2.70 11.11
N THR A 56 1.27 -3.62 12.00
CA THR A 56 2.22 -4.25 12.92
C THR A 56 3.23 -5.10 12.16
N GLN A 57 4.37 -5.41 12.81
CA GLN A 57 5.40 -6.25 12.19
C GLN A 57 4.86 -7.62 11.73
N ASP A 58 3.97 -8.24 12.51
CA ASP A 58 3.38 -9.53 12.18
C ASP A 58 2.45 -9.42 10.96
N GLU A 59 1.61 -8.39 10.89
CA GLU A 59 0.77 -8.15 9.72
C GLU A 59 1.60 -7.85 8.46
N ARG A 60 2.72 -7.11 8.61
CA ARG A 60 3.66 -6.84 7.50
C ARG A 60 4.38 -8.09 7.00
N ASN A 61 4.42 -9.14 7.81
CA ASN A 61 4.97 -10.45 7.45
C ASN A 61 3.93 -11.38 6.79
N GLU A 62 2.63 -11.02 6.81
CA GLU A 62 1.61 -11.80 6.14
C GLU A 62 1.79 -11.80 4.62
N PHE A 63 1.53 -12.96 4.00
CA PHE A 63 1.68 -13.14 2.56
C PHE A 63 0.85 -12.13 1.75
N ILE A 64 -0.37 -11.84 2.19
CA ILE A 64 -1.25 -10.88 1.51
C ILE A 64 -0.69 -9.45 1.54
N PHE A 65 -0.03 -9.06 2.64
CA PHE A 65 0.63 -7.77 2.75
C PHE A 65 1.84 -7.69 1.82
N LYS A 66 2.67 -8.74 1.79
CA LYS A 66 3.81 -8.81 0.86
C LYS A 66 3.39 -8.74 -0.60
N LEU A 67 2.29 -9.41 -0.95
CA LEU A 67 1.73 -9.35 -2.30
C LEU A 67 1.27 -7.93 -2.66
N PHE A 68 0.53 -7.29 -1.76
CA PHE A 68 0.12 -5.89 -1.92
C PHE A 68 1.32 -4.95 -2.06
N GLN A 69 2.32 -5.10 -1.19
CA GLN A 69 3.56 -4.32 -1.21
C GLN A 69 4.27 -4.41 -2.57
N LEU A 70 4.40 -5.63 -3.13
CA LEU A 70 4.99 -5.83 -4.45
C LEU A 70 4.22 -5.13 -5.56
N LEU A 71 2.88 -5.15 -5.49
CA LEU A 71 2.02 -4.50 -6.50
C LEU A 71 2.10 -2.97 -6.42
N VAL A 72 2.15 -2.40 -5.21
CA VAL A 72 2.21 -0.94 -5.01
C VAL A 72 3.58 -0.38 -5.36
N ILE A 73 4.65 -1.02 -4.87
CA ILE A 73 6.02 -0.61 -5.21
C ILE A 73 6.25 -0.78 -6.71
N GLY A 74 5.70 -1.86 -7.27
CA GLY A 74 5.80 -2.18 -8.69
C GLY A 74 7.22 -2.58 -9.08
N GLY A 75 7.57 -2.27 -10.31
CA GLY A 75 8.91 -2.50 -10.87
C GLY A 75 9.37 -1.32 -11.72
N GLU A 76 10.38 -1.53 -12.54
CA GLU A 76 11.09 -0.48 -13.29
C GLU A 76 10.19 0.40 -14.19
N TYR A 77 9.02 -0.10 -14.60
CA TYR A 77 8.10 0.60 -15.48
C TYR A 77 7.04 1.47 -14.77
N CYS A 78 7.16 1.68 -13.44
CA CYS A 78 6.43 2.69 -12.67
C CYS A 78 4.92 2.78 -12.98
N GLN A 79 4.21 1.64 -12.95
CA GLN A 79 2.76 1.58 -13.16
C GLN A 79 2.00 1.99 -11.88
N TYR A 80 2.16 3.24 -11.49
CA TYR A 80 1.51 3.78 -10.29
C TYR A 80 0.04 4.12 -10.56
N GLU A 81 -0.81 3.74 -9.63
CA GLU A 81 -2.23 4.07 -9.61
C GLU A 81 -2.50 5.14 -8.56
N ASN A 82 -3.46 6.02 -8.84
CA ASN A 82 -3.89 7.03 -7.87
C ASN A 82 -5.02 6.53 -6.97
N ASP A 83 -5.75 5.50 -7.39
CA ASP A 83 -6.86 4.92 -6.66
C ASP A 83 -6.39 3.70 -5.86
N LEU A 84 -6.60 3.73 -4.54
CA LEU A 84 -6.26 2.62 -3.65
C LEU A 84 -7.04 1.35 -4.02
N ASP A 85 -8.29 1.47 -4.47
CA ASP A 85 -9.14 0.31 -4.72
C ASP A 85 -8.62 -0.55 -5.88
N ASN A 86 -7.95 0.05 -6.88
CA ASN A 86 -7.31 -0.68 -7.97
C ASN A 86 -6.25 -1.67 -7.44
N TYR A 87 -5.41 -1.24 -6.50
CA TYR A 87 -4.42 -2.11 -5.87
C TYR A 87 -5.05 -3.19 -5.00
N LEU A 88 -6.09 -2.85 -4.24
CA LEU A 88 -6.77 -3.79 -3.36
C LEU A 88 -7.49 -4.89 -4.16
N ASP A 89 -8.12 -4.54 -5.27
CA ASP A 89 -8.85 -5.49 -6.10
C ASP A 89 -7.90 -6.41 -6.87
N LEU A 90 -6.78 -5.90 -7.37
CA LEU A 90 -5.73 -6.72 -7.97
C LEU A 90 -5.11 -7.69 -6.94
N THR A 91 -4.77 -7.18 -5.75
CA THR A 91 -4.22 -8.00 -4.65
C THR A 91 -5.19 -9.11 -4.27
N LYS A 92 -6.49 -8.80 -4.15
CA LYS A 92 -7.54 -9.79 -3.87
C LYS A 92 -7.61 -10.88 -4.92
N SER A 93 -7.60 -10.51 -6.19
CA SER A 93 -7.67 -11.47 -7.30
C SER A 93 -6.46 -12.39 -7.27
N LEU A 94 -5.26 -11.81 -7.20
CA LEU A 94 -4.02 -12.55 -7.24
C LEU A 94 -3.83 -13.45 -6.01
N TYR A 95 -4.19 -12.96 -4.82
CA TYR A 95 -4.16 -13.78 -3.60
C TYR A 95 -5.08 -15.01 -3.71
N LYS A 96 -6.30 -14.84 -4.24
CA LYS A 96 -7.23 -15.96 -4.45
C LYS A 96 -6.69 -16.98 -5.45
N ASP A 97 -5.95 -16.53 -6.47
CA ASP A 97 -5.34 -17.42 -7.46
C ASP A 97 -4.20 -18.26 -6.86
N PHE A 98 -3.44 -17.70 -5.92
CA PHE A 98 -2.35 -18.43 -5.23
C PHE A 98 -2.82 -19.40 -4.15
N VAL A 99 -3.91 -19.08 -3.44
CA VAL A 99 -4.43 -19.89 -2.33
C VAL A 99 -5.46 -20.93 -2.80
N ARG A 100 -5.57 -21.13 -4.11
CA ARG A 100 -6.54 -22.03 -4.72
C ARG A 100 -6.17 -23.51 -4.61
#